data_AF-A0A1A8WFT2-F1
#
_entry.id   AF-A0A1A8WFT2-F1
#
_cell.length_a   1.000
_cell.length_b   1.000
_cell.length_c   1.000
_cell.angle_alpha   90.00
_cell.angle_beta   90.00
_cell.angle_gamma   90.00
#
_symmetry.space_group_name_H-M   'P 1'
#
loop_
_entity.id
_entity.type
_entity.pdbx_description
1 polymer ?
#
loop_
_entity_poly.entity_id
_entity_poly.type
_entity_poly.pdbx_seq_one_letter_code
_entity_poly.pdbx_strand_id
1 'polypeptide(L)'
;MTPLSKEQIYEKLFTLDVNFSNEHYADFANVSKSSDPVLQNIALLLTEHFTNIRIFNKIHNNPNHYCDLLNKWLNEKELLYTCAGKCEKNKNLWDNHIEGLWYSLSNVEVDIVGDTENDVRKEKQNWCKRSRLSVRGSFPQKWIPKSCSNSISDICSEISPPNADVPSSISIIPLSLGYALLGIILISIFLYKFTSIGPSIKGYLKKKRLFSQNVNEGDTEQLENYYDNMNIQFQNRLNSVFYQSM
;
A
#
# COMPACT_ATOMS: atom_id res chain seq x y z
N MET A 1 17.77 -3.02 23.28
CA MET A 1 17.53 -2.87 21.82
C MET A 1 17.72 -1.41 21.47
N THR A 2 18.50 -1.12 20.43
CA THR A 2 18.63 0.23 19.88
C THR A 2 17.34 0.65 19.17
N PRO A 3 16.91 1.92 19.28
CA PRO A 3 15.77 2.43 18.52
C PRO A 3 16.08 2.43 17.01
N LEU A 4 15.07 2.14 16.19
CA LEU A 4 15.18 2.24 14.73
C LEU A 4 15.60 3.65 14.31
N SER A 5 16.48 3.76 13.31
CA SER A 5 16.81 5.04 12.71
C SER A 5 15.62 5.60 11.93
N LYS A 6 15.65 6.91 11.67
CA LYS A 6 14.63 7.60 10.87
C LYS A 6 14.52 6.98 9.47
N GLU A 7 15.64 6.58 8.90
CA GLU A 7 15.76 5.97 7.57
C GLU A 7 15.06 4.60 7.55
N GLN A 8 15.29 3.75 8.56
CA GLN A 8 14.66 2.43 8.65
C GLN A 8 13.13 2.53 8.79
N ILE A 9 12.64 3.53 9.54
CA ILE A 9 11.20 3.76 9.67
C ILE A 9 10.61 4.27 8.36
N TYR A 10 11.34 5.14 7.65
CA TYR A 10 10.94 5.62 6.35
C TYR A 10 10.86 4.46 5.34
N GLU A 11 11.84 3.57 5.29
CA GLU A 11 11.79 2.38 4.44
C GLU A 11 10.57 1.51 4.76
N LYS A 12 10.21 1.33 6.04
CA LYS A 12 8.98 0.62 6.43
C LYS A 12 7.68 1.32 6.03
N LEU A 13 7.60 2.65 6.11
CA LEU A 13 6.40 3.43 5.74
C LEU A 13 6.18 3.49 4.22
N PHE A 14 7.23 3.22 3.44
CA PHE A 14 7.22 3.30 1.98
C PHE A 14 7.49 1.96 1.31
N THR A 15 7.57 0.86 2.06
CA THR A 15 7.67 -0.49 1.50
C THR A 15 6.42 -0.85 0.72
N LEU A 16 6.60 -1.62 -0.35
CA LEU A 16 5.52 -2.15 -1.19
C LEU A 16 5.12 -3.57 -0.79
N ASP A 17 5.92 -4.21 0.06
CA ASP A 17 5.62 -5.52 0.62
C ASP A 17 4.86 -5.35 1.94
N VAL A 18 3.54 -5.23 1.84
CA VAL A 18 2.65 -5.02 2.99
C VAL A 18 1.62 -6.14 3.04
N ASN A 19 1.59 -6.83 4.17
CA ASN A 19 0.52 -7.77 4.51
C ASN A 19 -0.58 -7.03 5.29
N PHE A 20 -1.83 -7.17 4.88
CA PHE A 20 -2.97 -6.45 5.46
C PHE A 20 -3.67 -7.27 6.56
N SER A 21 -2.92 -7.62 7.62
CA SER A 21 -3.45 -8.44 8.73
C SER A 21 -4.52 -7.72 9.57
N ASN A 22 -4.56 -6.39 9.50
CA ASN A 22 -5.44 -5.52 10.27
C ASN A 22 -6.54 -4.88 9.40
N GLU A 23 -6.81 -5.40 8.19
CA GLU A 23 -7.75 -4.81 7.22
C GLU A 23 -9.14 -4.47 7.80
N HIS A 24 -9.64 -5.29 8.72
CA HIS A 24 -10.93 -5.10 9.38
C HIS A 24 -11.05 -3.77 10.14
N TYR A 25 -9.94 -3.18 10.60
CA TYR A 25 -9.96 -1.86 11.23
C TYR A 25 -10.13 -0.73 10.20
N ALA A 26 -9.72 -0.92 8.94
CA ALA A 26 -9.93 0.09 7.89
C ALA A 26 -11.44 0.31 7.62
N ASP A 27 -12.26 -0.70 7.85
CA ASP A 27 -13.72 -0.64 7.71
C ASP A 27 -14.42 0.22 8.76
N PHE A 28 -13.75 0.60 9.85
CA PHE A 28 -14.33 1.51 10.85
C PHE A 28 -14.76 2.85 10.28
N ALA A 29 -14.15 3.29 9.18
CA ALA A 29 -14.54 4.51 8.48
C ALA A 29 -15.38 4.24 7.22
N ASN A 30 -15.93 3.04 7.06
CA ASN A 30 -16.69 2.62 5.89
C ASN A 30 -15.96 2.84 4.55
N VAL A 31 -14.62 2.83 4.55
CA VAL A 31 -13.85 3.13 3.33
C VAL A 31 -14.00 2.05 2.26
N SER A 32 -14.25 0.80 2.65
CA SER A 32 -14.58 -0.32 1.73
C SER A 32 -15.82 -0.06 0.89
N LYS A 33 -16.73 0.82 1.33
CA LYS A 33 -17.91 1.24 0.55
C LYS A 33 -17.60 2.35 -0.45
N SER A 34 -16.43 2.97 -0.37
CA SER A 34 -16.00 3.97 -1.35
C SER A 34 -15.74 3.31 -2.69
N SER A 35 -16.08 3.97 -3.80
CA SER A 35 -15.66 3.52 -5.14
C SER A 35 -14.25 3.99 -5.52
N ASP A 36 -13.55 4.68 -4.61
CA ASP A 36 -12.24 5.25 -4.83
C ASP A 36 -11.13 4.28 -4.37
N PRO A 37 -10.44 3.58 -5.29
CA PRO A 37 -9.41 2.62 -4.92
C PRO A 37 -8.18 3.28 -4.29
N VAL A 38 -7.88 4.54 -4.61
CA VAL A 38 -6.74 5.25 -4.00
C VAL A 38 -7.04 5.50 -2.52
N LEU A 39 -8.25 5.96 -2.22
CA LEU A 39 -8.69 6.19 -0.85
C LEU A 39 -8.72 4.90 -0.02
N GLN A 40 -9.24 3.82 -0.59
CA GLN A 40 -9.24 2.49 0.04
C GLN A 40 -7.83 2.02 0.39
N ASN A 41 -6.89 2.11 -0.56
CA ASN A 41 -5.50 1.70 -0.33
C ASN A 41 -4.81 2.55 0.75
N ILE A 42 -5.05 3.87 0.76
CA ILE A 42 -4.50 4.74 1.80
C ILE A 42 -5.03 4.34 3.18
N ALA A 43 -6.31 4.00 3.29
CA ALA A 43 -6.90 3.57 4.55
C ALA A 43 -6.33 2.23 5.05
N LEU A 44 -6.18 1.24 4.17
CA LEU A 44 -5.54 -0.03 4.51
C LEU A 44 -4.10 0.16 5.00
N LEU A 45 -3.31 0.94 4.26
CA LEU A 45 -1.92 1.25 4.65
C LEU A 45 -1.86 2.02 5.97
N LEU A 46 -2.75 3.00 6.17
CA LEU A 46 -2.82 3.75 7.43
C LEU A 46 -3.06 2.80 8.60
N THR A 47 -4.01 1.88 8.48
CA THR A 47 -4.33 0.89 9.51
C THR A 47 -3.13 0.02 9.87
N GLU A 48 -2.43 -0.52 8.87
CA GLU A 48 -1.22 -1.33 9.09
C GLU A 48 -0.11 -0.51 9.75
N HIS A 49 0.18 0.67 9.23
CA HIS A 49 1.23 1.51 9.76
C HIS A 49 0.92 1.97 11.18
N PHE A 50 -0.33 2.34 11.48
CA PHE A 50 -0.74 2.78 12.81
C PHE A 50 -0.58 1.66 13.85
N THR A 51 -0.91 0.42 13.48
CA THR A 51 -0.78 -0.74 14.38
C THR A 51 0.68 -1.16 14.56
N ASN A 52 1.45 -1.27 13.48
CA ASN A 52 2.83 -1.70 13.53
C ASN A 52 3.73 -0.68 14.25
N ILE A 53 3.55 0.61 13.95
CA ILE A 53 4.34 1.68 14.57
C ILE A 53 4.04 1.80 16.06
N ARG A 54 2.78 1.57 16.49
CA ARG A 54 2.46 1.49 17.92
C ARG A 54 3.29 0.45 18.66
N ILE A 55 3.45 -0.73 18.07
CA ILE A 55 4.21 -1.83 18.68
C ILE A 55 5.67 -1.39 18.84
N PHE A 56 6.27 -0.82 17.80
CA PHE A 56 7.63 -0.27 17.88
C PHE A 56 7.76 0.84 18.91
N ASN A 57 6.77 1.74 18.98
CA ASN A 57 6.75 2.80 19.98
C ASN A 57 6.79 2.22 21.42
N LYS A 58 5.97 1.21 21.72
CA LYS A 58 5.99 0.54 23.03
C LYS A 58 7.34 -0.09 23.35
N ILE A 59 7.99 -0.72 22.36
CA ILE A 59 9.29 -1.39 22.54
C ILE A 59 10.43 -0.38 22.79
N HIS A 60 10.41 0.77 22.10
CA HIS A 60 11.52 1.72 22.10
C HIS A 60 11.31 2.95 23.02
N ASN A 61 10.11 3.10 23.60
CA ASN A 61 9.75 4.17 24.52
C ASN A 61 10.04 5.59 23.97
N ASN A 62 9.85 5.79 22.66
CA ASN A 62 10.11 7.07 21.97
C ASN A 62 8.87 7.53 21.15
N PRO A 63 7.77 7.90 21.81
CA PRO A 63 6.45 8.09 21.19
C PRO A 63 6.37 9.20 20.16
N ASN A 64 7.10 10.28 20.39
CA ASN A 64 6.96 11.47 19.57
C ASN A 64 7.54 11.26 18.17
N HIS A 65 8.72 10.63 18.07
CA HIS A 65 9.40 10.47 16.79
C HIS A 65 8.60 9.62 15.80
N TYR A 66 8.09 8.47 16.26
CA TYR A 66 7.30 7.56 15.44
C TYR A 66 5.96 8.16 15.01
N CYS A 67 5.30 8.87 15.93
CA CYS A 67 4.05 9.55 15.64
C CYS A 67 4.23 10.69 14.62
N ASP A 68 5.32 11.45 14.72
CA ASP A 68 5.64 12.53 13.79
C ASP A 68 5.87 12.02 12.37
N LEU A 69 6.55 10.87 12.22
CA LEU A 69 6.78 10.25 10.91
C LEU A 69 5.47 9.74 10.28
N LEU A 70 4.60 9.09 11.06
CA LEU A 70 3.30 8.65 10.55
C LEU A 70 2.41 9.84 10.16
N ASN A 71 2.39 10.90 10.96
CA ASN A 71 1.68 12.13 10.60
C ASN A 71 2.24 12.74 9.31
N LYS A 72 3.57 12.78 9.15
CA LYS A 72 4.21 13.28 7.94
C LYS A 72 3.77 12.48 6.71
N TRP A 73 3.87 11.16 6.77
CA TRP A 73 3.40 10.28 5.70
C TRP A 73 1.94 10.55 5.35
N LEU A 74 1.05 10.61 6.35
CA LEU A 74 -0.38 10.81 6.13
C LEU A 74 -0.68 12.18 5.53
N ASN A 75 0.01 13.24 5.96
CA ASN A 75 -0.11 14.58 5.41
C ASN A 75 0.38 14.66 3.95
N GLU A 76 1.42 13.90 3.58
CA GLU A 76 1.86 13.79 2.18
C GLU A 76 0.79 13.11 1.31
N LYS A 77 0.16 12.04 1.81
CA LYS A 77 -0.96 11.40 1.10
C LYS A 77 -2.16 12.32 0.97
N GLU A 78 -2.49 13.09 2.02
CA GLU A 78 -3.56 14.10 1.98
C GLU A 78 -3.29 15.13 0.89
N LEU A 79 -2.08 15.68 0.87
CA LEU A 79 -1.66 16.72 -0.08
C LEU A 79 -1.83 16.24 -1.51
N LEU A 80 -1.42 15.01 -1.81
CA LEU A 80 -1.55 14.42 -3.14
C LEU A 80 -3.01 14.17 -3.51
N TYR A 81 -3.77 13.53 -2.63
CA TYR A 81 -5.15 13.12 -2.91
C TYR A 81 -6.10 14.31 -3.06
N THR A 82 -5.89 15.37 -2.29
CA THR A 82 -6.80 16.54 -2.24
C THR A 82 -6.34 17.73 -3.09
N CYS A 83 -5.26 17.58 -3.86
CA CYS A 83 -4.61 18.70 -4.56
C CYS A 83 -4.29 19.86 -3.58
N ALA A 84 -3.60 19.54 -2.48
CA ALA A 84 -3.33 20.46 -1.37
C ALA A 84 -4.59 21.15 -0.83
N GLY A 85 -5.69 20.40 -0.71
CA GLY A 85 -6.98 20.87 -0.24
C GLY A 85 -7.79 21.68 -1.25
N LYS A 86 -7.34 21.80 -2.52
CA LYS A 86 -8.08 22.54 -3.56
C LYS A 86 -9.15 21.71 -4.26
N CYS A 87 -9.08 20.38 -4.18
CA CYS A 87 -10.12 19.49 -4.67
C CYS A 87 -11.16 19.25 -3.58
N GLU A 88 -12.25 20.03 -3.58
CA GLU A 88 -13.26 19.99 -2.51
C GLU A 88 -13.90 18.61 -2.33
N LYS A 89 -14.27 17.96 -3.45
CA LYS A 89 -14.83 16.60 -3.43
C LYS A 89 -13.90 15.61 -2.71
N ASN A 90 -12.64 15.56 -3.10
CA ASN A 90 -11.66 14.65 -2.49
C ASN A 90 -11.34 15.06 -1.06
N LYS A 91 -11.39 16.36 -0.75
CA LYS A 91 -11.20 16.85 0.63
C LYS A 91 -12.29 16.33 1.56
N ASN A 92 -13.55 16.35 1.11
CA ASN A 92 -14.68 15.80 1.86
C ASN A 92 -14.55 14.28 2.05
N LEU A 93 -14.15 13.55 1.01
CA LEU A 93 -13.87 12.11 1.11
C LEU A 93 -12.75 11.82 2.11
N TRP A 94 -11.67 12.61 2.08
CA TRP A 94 -10.55 12.48 3.01
C TRP A 94 -10.97 12.69 4.46
N ASP A 95 -11.68 13.79 4.75
CA ASP A 95 -12.10 14.11 6.11
C ASP A 95 -13.07 13.05 6.67
N ASN A 96 -14.00 12.56 5.85
CA ASN A 96 -14.97 11.56 6.27
C ASN A 96 -14.32 10.19 6.52
N HIS A 97 -13.46 9.74 5.60
CA HIS A 97 -12.93 8.39 5.65
C HIS A 97 -11.58 8.31 6.36
N ILE A 98 -10.60 9.13 6.00
CA ILE A 98 -9.22 8.96 6.50
C ILE A 98 -9.04 9.60 7.88
N GLU A 99 -9.53 10.82 8.08
CA GLU A 99 -9.48 11.45 9.41
C GLU A 99 -10.42 10.73 10.39
N GLY A 100 -11.60 10.31 9.91
CA GLY A 100 -12.51 9.44 10.65
C GLY A 100 -11.85 8.13 11.08
N LEU A 101 -11.12 7.47 10.16
CA LEU A 101 -10.37 6.24 10.46
C LEU A 101 -9.30 6.46 11.52
N TRP A 102 -8.52 7.54 11.43
CA TRP A 102 -7.52 7.86 12.47
C TRP A 102 -8.16 7.96 13.85
N TYR A 103 -9.28 8.67 13.95
CA TYR A 103 -10.00 8.82 15.21
C TYR A 103 -10.53 7.48 15.74
N SER A 104 -11.11 6.65 14.86
CA SER A 104 -11.58 5.31 15.22
C SER A 104 -10.44 4.43 15.73
N LEU A 105 -9.33 4.38 14.98
CA LEU A 105 -8.13 3.64 15.38
C LEU A 105 -7.59 4.09 16.74
N SER A 106 -7.57 5.41 16.99
CA SER A 106 -7.09 5.97 18.27
C SER A 106 -7.98 5.62 19.47
N ASN A 107 -9.25 5.27 19.22
CA ASN A 107 -10.23 4.91 20.25
C ASN A 107 -10.42 3.41 20.43
N VAL A 108 -9.73 2.57 19.64
CA VAL A 108 -9.72 1.12 19.85
C VAL A 108 -9.14 0.82 21.23
N GLU A 109 -9.90 0.08 22.03
CA GLU A 109 -9.40 -0.47 23.28
C GLU A 109 -8.54 -1.68 22.99
N VAL A 110 -7.34 -1.69 23.56
CA VAL A 110 -6.42 -2.82 23.49
C VAL A 110 -6.03 -3.28 24.88
N ASP A 111 -5.89 -4.59 25.00
CA ASP A 111 -5.41 -5.21 26.22
C ASP A 111 -3.90 -4.97 26.36
N ILE A 112 -3.52 -4.47 27.52
CA ILE A 112 -2.13 -4.35 27.95
C ILE A 112 -1.91 -5.41 29.02
N VAL A 113 -1.03 -6.35 28.73
CA VAL A 113 -0.54 -7.32 29.70
C VAL A 113 0.49 -6.62 30.58
N GLY A 114 0.18 -6.46 31.86
CA GLY A 114 1.12 -5.98 32.87
C GLY A 114 2.22 -7.00 33.19
N ASP A 115 3.01 -6.73 34.23
CA ASP A 115 4.16 -7.59 34.61
C ASP A 115 3.75 -9.01 35.05
N THR A 116 2.46 -9.24 35.31
CA THR A 116 1.87 -10.54 35.61
C THR A 116 0.72 -10.85 34.66
N GLU A 117 0.58 -12.11 34.27
CA GLU A 117 -0.38 -12.64 33.29
C GLU A 117 -1.86 -12.31 33.60
N ASN A 118 -2.17 -12.00 34.87
CA ASN A 118 -3.52 -11.67 35.34
C ASN A 118 -3.82 -10.16 35.43
N ASP A 119 -2.86 -9.26 35.16
CA ASP A 119 -3.09 -7.81 35.13
C ASP A 119 -3.33 -7.35 33.69
N VAL A 120 -4.53 -7.63 33.17
CA VAL A 120 -4.97 -7.16 31.86
C VAL A 120 -5.72 -5.84 32.02
N ARG A 121 -5.14 -4.76 31.49
CA ARG A 121 -5.78 -3.44 31.49
C ARG A 121 -6.17 -3.05 30.07
N LYS A 122 -7.40 -2.57 29.92
CA LYS A 122 -7.86 -1.99 28.66
C LYS A 122 -7.41 -0.54 28.59
N GLU A 123 -6.61 -0.22 27.58
CA GLU A 123 -6.23 1.15 27.29
C GLU A 123 -6.61 1.51 25.85
N LYS A 124 -6.99 2.77 25.64
CA LYS A 124 -7.20 3.29 24.29
C LYS A 124 -5.88 3.38 23.55
N GLN A 125 -5.93 3.13 22.24
CA GLN A 125 -4.79 3.24 21.34
C GLN A 125 -4.39 4.69 20.98
N ASN A 126 -4.53 5.64 21.91
CA ASN A 126 -4.29 7.07 21.65
C ASN A 126 -2.80 7.46 21.69
N TRP A 127 -1.90 6.54 21.34
CA TRP A 127 -0.44 6.70 21.39
C TRP A 127 0.09 7.76 20.45
N CYS A 128 -0.68 8.14 19.42
CA CYS A 128 -0.28 9.14 18.43
C CYS A 128 -1.35 10.21 18.23
N LYS A 129 -0.99 11.47 18.52
CA LYS A 129 -1.84 12.63 18.27
C LYS A 129 -1.80 12.99 16.78
N ARG A 130 -2.97 13.08 16.14
CA ARG A 130 -3.09 13.60 14.76
C ARG A 130 -2.65 15.06 14.70
N SER A 131 -1.78 15.38 13.75
CA SER A 131 -1.29 16.73 13.47
C SER A 131 -1.29 17.00 11.97
N ARG A 132 -2.19 17.88 11.53
CA ARG A 132 -2.35 18.27 10.12
C ARG A 132 -1.40 19.40 9.78
N LEU A 133 -0.68 19.25 8.66
CA LEU A 133 0.22 20.30 8.17
C LEU A 133 -0.57 21.33 7.38
N SER A 134 -0.41 22.61 7.73
CA SER A 134 -0.84 23.71 6.87
C SER A 134 0.10 23.78 5.66
N VAL A 135 -0.42 23.54 4.47
CA VAL A 135 0.37 23.65 3.23
C VAL A 135 0.85 25.09 3.08
N ARG A 136 2.17 25.29 3.02
CA ARG A 136 2.77 26.58 2.69
C ARG A 136 2.87 26.69 1.16
N GLY A 137 2.30 27.75 0.59
CA GLY A 137 2.33 28.01 -0.85
C GLY A 137 0.98 27.82 -1.54
N SER A 138 0.97 28.04 -2.86
CA SER A 138 -0.22 27.94 -3.70
C SER A 138 -0.16 26.74 -4.63
N PHE A 139 -1.21 25.91 -4.65
CA PHE A 139 -1.36 24.87 -5.66
C PHE A 139 -1.70 25.50 -7.02
N PRO A 140 -1.10 25.07 -8.14
CA PRO A 140 -1.39 25.63 -9.46
C PRO A 140 -2.85 25.38 -9.86
N GLN A 141 -3.68 26.43 -9.88
CA GLN A 141 -5.11 26.31 -10.14
C GLN A 141 -5.43 25.60 -11.47
N LYS A 142 -4.62 25.85 -12.50
CA LYS A 142 -4.72 25.24 -13.83
C LYS A 142 -4.53 23.71 -13.85
N TRP A 143 -3.98 23.11 -12.80
CA TRP A 143 -3.71 21.68 -12.70
C TRP A 143 -4.74 20.92 -11.86
N ILE A 144 -5.71 21.64 -11.29
CA ILE A 144 -6.80 21.00 -10.57
C ILE A 144 -7.66 20.23 -11.59
N PRO A 145 -7.81 18.91 -11.46
CA PRO A 145 -8.62 18.11 -12.37
C PRO A 145 -10.06 18.62 -12.44
N LYS A 146 -10.68 18.62 -13.62
CA LYS A 146 -12.09 19.00 -13.76
C LYS A 146 -13.03 18.16 -12.89
N SER A 147 -12.68 16.89 -12.67
CA SER A 147 -13.40 15.96 -11.79
C SER A 147 -13.46 16.39 -10.32
N CYS A 148 -12.63 17.36 -9.91
CA CYS A 148 -12.69 17.99 -8.59
C CYS A 148 -13.80 19.03 -8.47
N SER A 149 -14.37 19.48 -9.59
CA SER A 149 -15.48 20.42 -9.64
C SER A 149 -16.78 19.60 -9.57
N ASN A 150 -17.69 19.96 -8.68
CA ASN A 150 -18.94 19.23 -8.43
C ASN A 150 -19.97 19.31 -9.58
N SER A 151 -19.61 19.69 -10.81
CA SER A 151 -20.50 19.61 -11.97
C SER A 151 -20.50 18.19 -12.54
N ILE A 152 -21.38 17.36 -11.99
CA ILE A 152 -21.73 16.03 -12.53
C ILE A 152 -22.19 16.12 -14.00
N SER A 153 -22.52 17.30 -14.52
CA SER A 153 -22.96 17.52 -15.91
C SER A 153 -21.89 17.27 -16.97
N ASP A 154 -20.59 17.39 -16.64
CA ASP A 154 -19.58 17.47 -17.70
C ASP A 154 -18.85 16.13 -17.94
N ILE A 155 -19.11 15.11 -17.12
CA ILE A 155 -18.41 13.81 -17.20
C ILE A 155 -19.14 12.83 -18.15
N CYS A 156 -20.40 13.10 -18.53
CA CYS A 156 -21.17 12.23 -19.43
C CYS A 156 -21.55 12.84 -20.79
N SER A 157 -21.14 14.07 -21.13
CA SER A 157 -21.60 14.75 -22.36
C SER A 157 -20.64 14.76 -23.56
N GLU A 158 -19.45 14.15 -23.48
CA GLU A 158 -18.51 14.07 -24.62
C GLU A 158 -18.41 12.70 -25.31
N ILE A 159 -19.47 11.89 -25.25
CA ILE A 159 -19.67 10.81 -26.25
C ILE A 159 -21.09 10.93 -26.80
N SER A 160 -21.32 11.99 -27.58
CA SER A 160 -22.39 11.96 -28.57
C SER A 160 -21.80 11.30 -29.83
N PRO A 161 -22.24 10.09 -30.25
CA PRO A 161 -21.83 9.59 -31.56
C PRO A 161 -22.42 10.50 -32.64
N PRO A 162 -21.67 10.82 -33.71
CA PRO A 162 -22.23 11.59 -34.81
C PRO A 162 -23.30 10.73 -35.50
N ASN A 163 -24.48 11.31 -35.65
CA ASN A 163 -25.58 10.77 -36.43
C ASN A 163 -25.08 10.31 -37.81
N ALA A 164 -25.32 9.06 -38.16
CA ALA A 164 -25.20 8.57 -39.53
C ALA A 164 -26.30 7.54 -39.81
N ASP A 165 -27.27 7.98 -40.61
CA ASP A 165 -28.27 7.15 -41.27
C ASP A 165 -27.62 6.21 -42.31
N VAL A 166 -27.85 4.90 -42.18
CA VAL A 166 -28.04 3.88 -43.26
C VAL A 166 -26.82 3.53 -44.17
N PRO A 167 -26.70 2.31 -44.79
CA PRO A 167 -27.19 0.97 -44.47
C PRO A 167 -26.06 -0.06 -44.22
N SER A 168 -26.46 -1.20 -43.68
CA SER A 168 -25.71 -2.47 -43.56
C SER A 168 -25.00 -2.90 -44.84
N SER A 169 -23.66 -2.81 -44.85
CA SER A 169 -22.80 -3.58 -45.75
C SER A 169 -22.03 -4.63 -44.94
N ILE A 170 -22.37 -5.89 -45.17
CA ILE A 170 -21.60 -7.06 -44.72
C ILE A 170 -20.21 -6.95 -45.36
N SER A 171 -19.22 -6.49 -44.61
CA SER A 171 -17.83 -6.45 -45.06
C SER A 171 -17.12 -7.72 -44.62
N ILE A 172 -16.92 -8.61 -45.58
CA ILE A 172 -15.96 -9.71 -45.55
C ILE A 172 -14.57 -9.08 -45.46
N ILE A 173 -14.04 -8.84 -44.25
CA ILE A 173 -12.60 -8.82 -43.92
C ILE A 173 -12.50 -8.98 -42.39
N PRO A 174 -12.10 -10.17 -41.90
CA PRO A 174 -11.03 -10.19 -40.91
C PRO A 174 -10.06 -11.36 -41.11
N LEU A 175 -9.92 -11.89 -42.33
CA LEU A 175 -9.00 -12.99 -42.59
C LEU A 175 -7.54 -12.52 -42.74
N SER A 176 -7.29 -11.27 -43.14
CA SER A 176 -5.93 -10.80 -43.44
C SER A 176 -5.04 -10.57 -42.20
N LEU A 177 -5.59 -10.07 -41.08
CA LEU A 177 -4.77 -9.75 -39.90
C LEU A 177 -4.43 -10.99 -39.05
N GLY A 178 -5.30 -12.00 -39.06
CA GLY A 178 -5.10 -13.26 -38.33
C GLY A 178 -3.93 -14.09 -38.88
N TYR A 179 -3.79 -14.21 -40.21
CA TYR A 179 -2.69 -14.98 -40.80
C TYR A 179 -1.32 -14.34 -40.56
N ALA A 180 -1.24 -13.00 -40.49
CA ALA A 180 0.01 -12.32 -40.18
C ALA A 180 0.49 -12.65 -38.74
N LEU A 181 -0.43 -12.62 -37.77
CA LEU A 181 -0.12 -12.97 -36.38
C LEU A 181 0.26 -14.46 -36.23
N LEU A 182 -0.46 -15.37 -36.91
CA LEU A 182 -0.13 -16.79 -36.91
C LEU A 182 1.24 -17.06 -37.54
N GLY A 183 1.59 -16.35 -38.62
CA GLY A 183 2.91 -16.44 -39.26
C GLY A 183 4.04 -16.00 -38.32
N ILE A 184 3.87 -14.88 -37.60
CA ILE A 184 4.85 -14.38 -36.64
C ILE A 184 5.05 -15.37 -35.47
N ILE A 185 3.97 -15.96 -34.95
CA ILE A 185 4.03 -16.95 -33.88
C ILE A 185 4.78 -18.21 -34.34
N LEU A 186 4.47 -18.72 -35.54
CA LEU A 186 5.16 -19.90 -36.09
C LEU A 186 6.65 -19.62 -36.29
N ILE A 187 7.02 -18.49 -36.90
CA ILE A 187 8.43 -18.10 -37.07
C ILE A 187 9.13 -17.99 -35.71
N SER A 188 8.47 -17.44 -34.68
CA SER A 188 9.03 -17.35 -33.33
C SER A 188 9.31 -18.72 -32.70
N ILE A 189 8.40 -19.69 -32.90
CA ILE A 189 8.60 -21.08 -32.44
C ILE A 189 9.74 -21.76 -33.20
N PHE A 190 9.83 -21.56 -34.52
CA PHE A 190 10.93 -22.09 -35.33
C PHE A 190 12.27 -21.49 -34.91
N LEU A 191 12.36 -20.16 -34.75
CA LEU A 191 13.58 -19.51 -34.28
C LEU A 191 13.95 -19.95 -32.85
N TYR A 192 12.98 -20.18 -31.97
CA TYR A 192 13.24 -20.71 -30.63
C TYR A 192 13.78 -22.15 -30.67
N LYS A 193 13.29 -22.99 -31.58
CA LYS A 193 13.68 -24.40 -31.71
C LYS A 193 15.02 -24.60 -32.43
N PHE A 194 15.34 -23.74 -33.41
CA PHE A 194 16.53 -23.88 -34.26
C PHE A 194 17.71 -22.98 -33.84
N THR A 195 17.47 -21.93 -33.06
CA THR A 195 18.57 -21.10 -32.55
C THR A 195 18.99 -21.60 -31.17
N SER A 196 20.25 -22.02 -31.03
CA SER A 196 20.93 -22.37 -29.77
C SER A 196 21.12 -21.14 -28.85
N ILE A 197 20.06 -20.37 -28.59
CA ILE A 197 20.06 -19.20 -27.70
C ILE A 197 19.75 -19.61 -26.25
N GLY A 198 19.14 -20.77 -26.04
CA GLY A 198 18.83 -21.32 -24.71
C GLY A 198 20.02 -21.36 -23.73
N PRO A 199 21.22 -21.84 -24.14
CA PRO A 199 22.39 -21.89 -23.26
C PRO A 199 22.95 -20.49 -22.92
N SER A 200 22.92 -19.55 -23.88
CA SER A 200 23.50 -18.20 -23.71
C SER A 200 22.64 -17.29 -22.82
N ILE A 201 21.31 -17.40 -22.89
CA ILE A 201 20.40 -16.65 -21.99
C ILE A 201 20.51 -17.18 -20.55
N LYS A 202 20.61 -18.51 -20.37
CA LYS A 202 20.81 -19.10 -19.04
C LYS A 202 22.13 -18.64 -18.41
N GLY A 203 23.20 -18.53 -19.20
CA GLY A 203 24.50 -18.02 -18.73
C GLY A 203 24.45 -16.55 -18.28
N TYR A 204 23.76 -15.70 -19.05
CA TYR A 204 23.60 -14.29 -18.71
C TYR A 204 22.73 -14.08 -17.45
N LEU A 205 21.61 -14.82 -17.34
CA LEU A 205 20.74 -14.78 -16.17
C LEU A 205 21.43 -15.35 -14.91
N LYS A 206 22.26 -16.40 -15.03
CA LYS A 206 23.02 -16.97 -13.92
C LYS A 206 24.10 -16.00 -13.41
N LYS A 207 24.79 -15.28 -14.30
CA LYS A 207 25.80 -14.27 -13.94
C LYS A 207 25.17 -13.06 -13.22
N LYS A 208 23.97 -12.66 -13.63
CA LYS A 208 23.20 -11.59 -12.96
C LYS A 208 22.67 -12.02 -11.59
N ARG A 209 22.28 -13.29 -11.42
CA ARG A 209 21.84 -13.86 -10.12
C ARG A 209 22.99 -13.93 -9.10
N LEU A 210 24.18 -14.38 -9.51
CA LEU A 210 25.37 -14.46 -8.64
C LEU A 210 25.84 -13.09 -8.12
N PHE A 211 25.78 -12.04 -8.96
CA PHE A 211 26.11 -10.68 -8.53
C PHE A 211 25.05 -10.09 -7.59
N SER A 212 23.78 -10.48 -7.77
CA SER A 212 22.68 -10.07 -6.89
C SER A 212 22.63 -10.85 -5.57
N GLN A 213 23.16 -12.07 -5.50
CA GLN A 213 23.29 -12.84 -4.26
C GLN A 213 24.41 -12.27 -3.40
N ASN A 214 25.62 -12.07 -3.92
CA ASN A 214 26.76 -11.57 -3.12
C ASN A 214 26.57 -10.16 -2.50
N VAL A 215 25.64 -9.35 -3.03
CA VAL A 215 25.34 -8.00 -2.50
C VAL A 215 24.13 -7.99 -1.56
N ASN A 216 23.23 -8.97 -1.64
CA ASN A 216 22.08 -9.05 -0.73
C ASN A 216 22.32 -10.03 0.42
N GLU A 217 22.99 -11.15 0.19
CA GLU A 217 23.08 -12.30 1.11
C GLU A 217 23.83 -11.92 2.41
N GLY A 218 24.82 -11.02 2.39
CA GLY A 218 25.55 -10.62 3.61
C GLY A 218 24.74 -9.77 4.62
N ASP A 219 23.87 -8.89 4.14
CA ASP A 219 23.13 -7.94 4.99
C ASP A 219 21.66 -8.36 5.22
N THR A 220 21.05 -9.04 4.24
CA THR A 220 19.69 -9.60 4.42
C THR A 220 19.71 -10.85 5.28
N GLU A 221 20.71 -11.74 5.19
CA GLU A 221 20.76 -12.96 6.00
C GLU A 221 20.96 -12.66 7.49
N GLN A 222 21.74 -11.62 7.85
CA GLN A 222 21.87 -11.20 9.26
C GLN A 222 20.60 -10.57 9.82
N LEU A 223 19.85 -9.85 8.96
CA LEU A 223 18.62 -9.16 9.32
C LEU A 223 17.43 -10.14 9.38
N GLU A 224 17.33 -11.04 8.41
CA GLU A 224 16.33 -12.11 8.34
C GLU A 224 16.53 -13.11 9.49
N ASN A 225 17.77 -13.50 9.81
CA ASN A 225 18.05 -14.33 11.00
C ASN A 225 17.68 -13.63 12.32
N TYR A 226 17.83 -12.31 12.42
CA TYR A 226 17.38 -11.56 13.60
C TYR A 226 15.84 -11.57 13.73
N TYR A 227 15.12 -11.43 12.62
CA TYR A 227 13.66 -11.45 12.59
C TYR A 227 13.07 -12.84 12.73
N ASP A 228 13.66 -13.88 12.12
CA ASP A 228 13.28 -15.28 12.30
C ASP A 228 13.49 -15.71 13.75
N ASN A 229 14.57 -15.29 14.40
CA ASN A 229 14.79 -15.58 15.80
C ASN A 229 13.76 -14.88 16.70
N MET A 230 13.35 -13.64 16.38
CA MET A 230 12.27 -12.94 17.09
C MET A 230 10.89 -13.55 16.85
N ASN A 231 10.61 -14.03 15.63
CA ASN A 231 9.35 -14.69 15.28
C ASN A 231 9.25 -16.10 15.88
N ILE A 232 10.36 -16.87 15.89
CA ILE A 232 10.45 -18.16 16.59
C ILE A 232 10.30 -17.94 18.11
N GLN A 233 10.92 -16.90 18.67
CA GLN A 233 10.73 -16.53 20.07
C GLN A 233 9.28 -16.13 20.39
N PHE A 234 8.59 -15.49 19.45
CA PHE A 234 7.18 -15.12 19.53
C PHE A 234 6.24 -16.34 19.45
N GLN A 235 6.48 -17.25 18.49
CA GLN A 235 5.73 -18.51 18.34
C GLN A 235 5.95 -19.45 19.54
N ASN A 236 7.17 -19.52 20.08
CA ASN A 236 7.44 -20.31 21.28
C ASN A 236 6.73 -19.75 22.51
N ARG A 237 6.60 -18.42 22.62
CA ARG A 237 5.81 -17.77 23.68
C ARG A 237 4.31 -17.98 23.51
N LEU A 238 3.80 -18.00 22.28
CA LEU A 238 2.40 -18.35 22.00
C LEU A 238 2.13 -19.84 22.27
N ASN A 239 3.01 -20.74 21.84
CA ASN A 239 2.83 -22.17 22.06
C ASN A 239 2.94 -22.55 23.55
N SER A 240 3.81 -21.90 24.33
CA SER A 240 3.82 -22.10 25.79
C SER A 240 2.50 -21.70 26.47
N VAL A 241 1.75 -20.77 25.88
CA VAL A 241 0.41 -20.34 26.37
C VAL A 241 -0.69 -21.37 26.04
N PHE A 242 -0.51 -22.21 25.02
CA PHE A 242 -1.50 -23.24 24.63
C PHE A 242 -1.22 -24.65 25.17
N TYR A 243 0.03 -24.98 25.51
CA TYR A 243 0.39 -26.32 26.02
C TYR A 243 0.32 -26.48 27.54
N GLN A 244 0.09 -25.41 28.32
CA GLN A 244 -0.08 -25.50 29.78
C GLN A 244 -1.52 -25.77 30.25
N SER A 245 -2.43 -26.06 29.31
CA SER A 245 -3.81 -26.48 29.56
C SER A 245 -4.07 -27.95 29.18
N MET A 246 -3.25 -28.87 29.71
CA MET A 246 -3.59 -30.29 29.92
C MET A 246 -3.09 -30.75 31.28
#